data_AF-A0A942S2F6-F1
#
_entry.id   AF-A0A942S2F6-F1
#
_cell.length_a   1.000
_cell.length_b   1.000
_cell.length_c   1.000
_cell.angle_alpha   90.00
_cell.angle_beta   90.00
_cell.angle_gamma   90.00
#
_symmetry.space_group_name_H-M   'P 1'
#
loop_
_entity.id
_entity.type
_entity.pdbx_description
1 polymer ?
#
loop_
_entity_poly.entity_id
_entity_poly.type
_entity_poly.pdbx_seq_one_letter_code
_entity_poly.pdbx_strand_id
1 'polypeptide(L)' 'MTENSALLTDLYQLTMLQGYYEQGMEETAVFEFFVRKLPENRNYLVAAGLEQVLLYLQQLRFTPAEMAWLADSGRFKPAV' A
#
# COMPACT_ATOMS: atom_id res chain seq x y z
N MET A 1 -1.77 -11.02 13.53
CA MET A 1 -1.80 -10.13 12.35
C MET A 1 -2.69 -10.80 11.32
N THR A 2 -3.70 -10.11 10.82
CA THR A 2 -4.62 -10.61 9.79
C THR A 2 -3.90 -10.68 8.45
N GLU A 3 -4.13 -11.74 7.67
CA GLU A 3 -3.48 -11.96 6.37
C GLU A 3 -3.74 -10.85 5.33
N ASN A 4 -4.73 -9.97 5.58
CA ASN A 4 -5.14 -8.88 4.68
C ASN A 4 -5.12 -7.50 5.36
N SER A 5 -4.17 -7.27 6.28
CA SER A 5 -4.02 -5.96 6.93
C SER A 5 -3.68 -4.85 5.91
N ALA A 6 -4.34 -3.70 6.04
CA ALA A 6 -3.97 -2.49 5.28
C ALA A 6 -2.71 -1.81 5.83
N LEU A 7 -2.26 -2.21 7.04
CA LEU A 7 -1.00 -1.78 7.63
C LEU A 7 0.21 -2.59 7.15
N LEU A 8 0.02 -3.62 6.31
CA LEU A 8 1.12 -4.31 5.64
C LEU A 8 1.65 -3.45 4.49
N THR A 9 2.28 -2.34 4.84
CA THR A 9 2.86 -1.35 3.94
C THR A 9 3.96 -0.60 4.67
N ASP A 10 4.84 0.08 3.93
CA ASP A 10 5.83 0.95 4.54
C ASP A 10 5.14 2.22 5.11
N LEU A 11 5.56 2.66 6.30
CA LEU A 11 5.05 3.88 6.94
C LEU A 11 5.09 5.10 6.00
N TYR A 12 6.11 5.15 5.13
CA TYR A 12 6.25 6.17 4.10
C TYR A 12 4.97 6.34 3.27
N GLN A 13 4.33 5.25 2.84
CA GLN A 13 3.13 5.31 2.00
C GLN A 13 1.98 6.01 2.72
N LEU A 14 1.79 5.74 4.02
CA LEU A 14 0.75 6.38 4.82
C LEU A 14 1.04 7.89 5.02
N THR A 15 2.29 8.24 5.28
CA THR A 15 2.67 9.66 5.42
C THR A 15 2.56 10.43 4.11
N MET A 16 2.84 9.79 2.98
CA MET A 16 2.62 10.36 1.65
C MET A 16 1.13 10.58 1.36
N LEU A 17 0.27 9.61 1.71
CA LEU A 17 -1.18 9.75 1.54
C LEU A 17 -1.73 10.94 2.34
N GLN A 18 -1.27 11.17 3.57
CA GLN A 18 -1.63 12.37 4.32
C GLN A 18 -1.17 13.65 3.63
N GLY A 19 0.06 13.66 3.09
CA GLY A 19 0.56 14.79 2.30
C GLY A 19 -0.31 15.09 1.08
N TYR A 20 -0.70 14.07 0.31
CA TYR A 20 -1.59 14.24 -0.83
C TYR A 20 -2.98 14.74 -0.41
N TYR A 21 -3.54 14.18 0.66
CA TYR A 21 -4.83 14.60 1.17
C TYR A 21 -4.82 16.08 1.62
N GLU A 22 -3.80 16.51 2.38
CA GLU A 22 -3.68 17.91 2.83
C GLU A 22 -3.48 18.91 1.68
N GLN A 23 -2.91 18.46 0.56
CA GLN A 23 -2.71 19.28 -0.63
C GLN A 23 -3.85 19.17 -1.65
N GLY A 24 -4.89 18.38 -1.36
CA GLY A 24 -6.00 18.15 -2.30
C GLY A 24 -5.58 17.46 -3.60
N MET A 25 -4.51 16.66 -3.56
CA MET A 25 -3.97 15.95 -4.72
C MET A 25 -4.75 14.65 -4.96
N GLU A 26 -5.92 14.78 -5.57
CA GLU A 26 -6.85 13.67 -5.84
C GLU A 26 -6.83 13.22 -7.32
N GLU A 27 -5.77 13.59 -8.06
CA GLU A 27 -5.67 13.29 -9.49
C GLU A 27 -5.38 11.81 -9.77
N THR A 28 -5.63 11.38 -11.01
CA THR A 28 -5.28 10.03 -11.45
C THR A 28 -3.76 9.88 -11.58
N ALA A 29 -3.20 8.92 -10.83
CA ALA A 29 -1.80 8.51 -10.92
C ALA A 29 -1.66 7.15 -11.64
N VAL A 30 -0.50 6.94 -12.27
CA VAL A 30 -0.15 5.67 -12.95
C VAL A 30 1.13 5.12 -12.34
N PHE A 31 1.15 3.81 -12.07
CA PHE A 31 2.29 3.10 -11.50
C PHE A 31 2.69 1.92 -12.38
N GLU A 32 4.00 1.65 -12.47
CA GLU A 32 4.56 0.53 -13.23
C GLU A 32 5.29 -0.44 -12.29
N PHE A 33 5.10 -1.73 -12.54
CA PHE A 33 5.81 -2.79 -11.84
C PHE A 33 6.70 -3.56 -12.83
N PHE A 34 8.01 -3.54 -12.60
CA PHE A 34 8.99 -4.20 -13.47
C PHE A 34 10.23 -4.65 -12.69
N VAL A 35 10.93 -5.63 -13.26
CA VAL A 35 12.20 -6.15 -12.71
C VAL A 35 13.36 -5.62 -13.55
N ARG A 36 14.34 -4.98 -12.90
CA ARG A 36 15.48 -4.34 -13.60
C ARG A 36 16.55 -5.32 -14.05
N LYS A 37 16.77 -6.39 -13.30
CA LYS A 37 17.85 -7.37 -13.54
C LYS A 37 17.36 -8.76 -13.22
N LEU A 38 17.72 -9.72 -14.06
CA LEU A 38 17.50 -11.14 -13.80
C LEU A 38 18.73 -11.74 -13.09
N PRO A 39 18.56 -12.82 -12.32
CA PRO A 39 19.68 -13.63 -11.85
C PRO A 39 20.54 -14.10 -13.01
N GLU A 40 21.87 -14.20 -12.83
CA GLU A 40 22.83 -14.50 -13.91
C GLU A 40 22.48 -15.76 -14.72
N ASN A 41 21.93 -16.77 -14.06
CA ASN A 41 21.59 -18.06 -14.67
C ASN A 41 20.09 -18.20 -15.02
N ARG A 42 19.35 -17.09 -15.18
CA ARG A 42 17.92 -17.11 -15.50
C ARG A 42 17.58 -16.04 -16.54
N ASN A 43 17.09 -16.47 -17.70
CA ASN A 43 16.73 -15.61 -18.83
C ASN A 43 15.22 -15.35 -18.99
N TYR A 44 14.41 -15.74 -18.00
CA TYR A 44 12.96 -15.53 -18.03
C TYR A 44 12.42 -15.17 -16.64
N LEU A 45 11.21 -14.61 -16.62
CA LEU A 45 10.43 -14.38 -15.41
C LEU A 45 9.08 -15.08 -15.53
N VAL A 46 8.56 -15.52 -14.40
CA VAL A 46 7.18 -16.00 -14.28
C VAL A 46 6.49 -15.08 -13.29
N ALA A 47 5.44 -14.40 -13.72
CA ALA A 47 4.55 -13.69 -12.80
C ALA A 47 3.59 -14.71 -12.19
N ALA A 48 3.66 -14.88 -10.86
CA ALA A 48 2.78 -15.74 -10.10
C ALA A 48 2.28 -14.97 -8.87
N GLY A 49 1.01 -15.12 -8.51
CA GLY A 49 0.39 -14.38 -7.39
C GLY A 49 -0.43 -13.15 -7.79
N LEU A 50 -0.59 -12.86 -9.09
CA LEU A 50 -1.32 -11.67 -9.55
C LEU A 50 -2.79 -11.67 -9.10
N GLU A 51 -3.45 -12.82 -9.14
CA GLU A 51 -4.84 -12.96 -8.68
C GLU A 51 -5.00 -12.60 -7.20
N GLN A 52 -4.09 -13.11 -6.35
CA GLN A 52 -4.09 -12.84 -4.92
C GLN A 52 -3.87 -11.36 -4.62
N VAL A 53 -2.95 -10.71 -5.34
CA VAL A 53 -2.71 -9.26 -5.21
C VAL A 53 -3.95 -8.48 -5.62
N LEU A 54 -4.61 -8.83 -6.73
CA LEU A 54 -5.84 -8.17 -7.16
C LEU A 54 -6.98 -8.36 -6.16
N LEU A 55 -7.13 -9.56 -5.60
CA LEU A 55 -8.13 -9.84 -4.57
C LEU A 55 -7.86 -9.04 -3.28
N TYR A 56 -6.60 -8.97 -2.85
CA TYR A 56 -6.18 -8.16 -1.71
C TYR A 56 -6.53 -6.68 -1.91
N LEU A 57 -6.16 -6.10 -3.06
CA LEU A 57 -6.41 -4.70 -3.38
C LEU A 57 -7.91 -4.38 -3.47
N GLN A 58 -8.72 -5.29 -4.03
CA GLN A 58 -10.19 -5.11 -4.11
C GLN A 58 -10.87 -5.12 -2.74
N GLN A 59 -10.26 -5.77 -1.74
CA GLN A 59 -10.82 -5.91 -0.40
C GLN A 59 -10.15 -5.01 0.64
N LEU A 60 -9.15 -4.22 0.23
CA LEU A 60 -8.30 -3.42 1.08
C LEU A 60 -9.12 -2.41 1.88
N ARG A 61 -9.06 -2.53 3.21
CA ARG A 61 -9.75 -1.63 4.14
C ARG A 61 -9.05 -1.64 5.49
N PHE A 62 -8.99 -0.49 6.14
CA PHE A 62 -8.57 -0.44 7.54
C PHE A 62 -9.67 -0.99 8.43
N THR A 63 -9.29 -1.85 9.37
CA THR A 63 -10.16 -2.30 10.45
C THR A 63 -10.25 -1.24 11.55
N PRO A 64 -11.30 -1.25 12.40
CA PRO A 64 -11.39 -0.33 13.52
C PRO A 64 -10.19 -0.36 14.47
N ALA A 65 -9.60 -1.55 14.68
CA ALA A 65 -8.41 -1.70 15.52
C ALA A 65 -7.16 -1.07 14.89
N GLU A 66 -6.99 -1.20 13.57
CA GLU A 66 -5.90 -0.55 12.84
C GLU A 66 -6.06 0.97 12.81
N MET A 67 -7.29 1.46 12.66
CA MET A 67 -7.59 2.90 12.76
C MET A 67 -7.28 3.46 14.15
N ALA A 68 -7.67 2.75 15.21
CA ALA A 68 -7.34 3.13 16.58
C ALA A 68 -5.81 3.17 16.79
N TRP A 69 -5.10 2.15 16.31
CA TRP A 69 -3.64 2.09 16.39
C TRP A 69 -2.96 3.27 15.64
N LEU A 70 -3.46 3.64 14.46
CA LEU A 70 -2.96 4.79 13.71
C LEU A 70 -3.22 6.10 14.46
N ALA A 71 -4.39 6.27 15.06
CA ALA A 71 -4.72 7.45 15.87
C ALA A 71 -3.81 7.55 17.11
N ASP A 72 -3.66 6.44 17.84
CA ASP A 72 -2.83 6.36 19.04
C ASP A 72 -1.34 6.57 18.77
N SER A 73 -0.90 6.35 17.52
CA SER A 73 0.49 6.58 17.12
C SER A 73 0.92 8.05 17.22
N GLY A 74 -0.04 8.99 17.23
CA GLY A 74 0.22 10.44 17.26
C GLY A 74 0.92 10.99 16.00
N ARG A 75 1.04 10.18 14.94
CA ARG A 75 1.74 10.53 13.69
C ARG A 75 0.86 11.19 12.64
N PHE A 76 -0.46 11.02 12.75
CA PHE A 76 -1.41 11.45 11.73
C PHE A 76 -2.41 12.45 12.31
N LYS A 77 -2.70 13.52 11.56
CA LYS A 77 -3.76 14.46 11.87
C LYS A 77 -5.15 13.85 11.55
N PRO A 78 -6.17 14.12 12.38
CA PRO A 78 -7.56 13.79 12.03
C PRO A 78 -7.99 14.49 10.75
N ALA A 79 -8.90 13.86 9.99
CA ALA A 79 -9.58 14.53 8.89
C ALA A 79 -10.44 15.69 9.44
N VAL A 80 -10.49 16.79 8.67
CA VAL A 80 -11.25 18.01 8.99
C VAL A 80 -12.70 17.87 8.58
#